data_AF-A0A942QWV8-F1
#
_entry.id   AF-A0A942QWV8-F1
#
_cell.length_a   1.000
_cell.length_b   1.000
_cell.length_c   1.000
_cell.angle_alpha   90.00
_cell.angle_beta   90.00
_cell.angle_gamma   90.00
#
_symmetry.space_group_name_H-M   'P 1'
#
loop_
_entity.id
_entity.type
_entity.pdbx_description
1 polymer ?
#
loop_
_entity_poly.entity_id
_entity_poly.type
_entity_poly.pdbx_seq_one_letter_code
_entity_poly.pdbx_strand_id
1 'polypeptide(L)'
;MIKKTEPKYLALVEFVAEALRKVQIGFDEYQKECFVSRPSEFFCLELNGEAGELANIEKKVWKGKEIPHEKFESEAADVLIALMNYCNAKDVNLGQAVSDKLQQIEQKRLALKQNNEEY
;
A
#
# COMPACT_ATOMS: atom_id res chain seq x y z
N MET A 1 -23.55 -0.38 17.41
CA MET A 1 -24.37 -0.79 16.25
C MET A 1 -23.96 0.04 15.05
N ILE A 2 -23.30 -0.56 14.07
CA ILE A 2 -22.94 0.11 12.81
C ILE A 2 -24.24 0.30 12.03
N LYS A 3 -24.59 1.55 11.70
CA LYS A 3 -25.79 1.86 10.90
C LYS A 3 -25.60 1.26 9.50
N LYS A 4 -26.59 0.51 9.03
CA LYS A 4 -26.59 -0.35 7.84
C LYS A 4 -26.55 0.40 6.49
N THR A 5 -26.16 1.68 6.45
CA THR A 5 -26.33 2.55 5.28
C THR A 5 -25.14 3.45 4.95
N GLU A 6 -24.03 3.40 5.70
CA GLU A 6 -22.79 4.00 5.20
C GLU A 6 -22.23 3.10 4.09
N PRO A 7 -21.95 3.64 2.89
CA PRO A 7 -21.27 2.88 1.85
C PRO A 7 -19.99 2.29 2.46
N LYS A 8 -19.77 0.98 2.31
CA LYS A 8 -18.57 0.27 2.81
C LYS A 8 -17.27 1.01 2.48
N TYR A 9 -17.29 1.73 1.37
CA TYR A 9 -16.28 2.64 0.89
C TYR A 9 -15.95 3.81 1.85
N LEU A 10 -16.94 4.54 2.39
CA LEU A 10 -16.68 5.67 3.28
C LEU A 10 -15.95 5.23 4.56
N ALA A 11 -16.40 4.12 5.14
CA ALA A 11 -15.72 3.52 6.29
C ALA A 11 -14.28 3.09 5.96
N LEU A 12 -14.01 2.60 4.74
CA LEU A 12 -12.67 2.22 4.30
C LEU A 12 -11.74 3.44 4.19
N VAL A 13 -12.23 4.55 3.64
CA VAL A 13 -11.46 5.81 3.49
C VAL A 13 -10.97 6.32 4.83
N GLU A 14 -11.89 6.44 5.79
CA GLU A 14 -11.57 6.92 7.14
C GLU A 14 -10.61 5.96 7.85
N PHE A 15 -10.89 4.66 7.77
CA PHE A 15 -10.07 3.63 8.41
C PHE A 15 -8.65 3.61 7.86
N VAL A 16 -8.47 3.67 6.54
CA VAL A 16 -7.15 3.64 5.89
C VAL A 16 -6.34 4.88 6.25
N ALA A 17 -6.97 6.06 6.25
CA ALA A 17 -6.30 7.30 6.64
C ALA A 17 -5.72 7.21 8.05
N GLU A 18 -6.50 6.71 9.02
CA GLU A 18 -6.05 6.60 10.41
C GLU A 18 -5.03 5.46 10.60
N ALA A 19 -5.34 4.26 10.10
CA ALA A 19 -4.54 3.07 10.33
C ALA A 19 -3.15 3.19 9.70
N LEU A 20 -3.07 3.60 8.42
CA LEU A 20 -1.77 3.74 7.76
C LEU A 20 -0.93 4.83 8.39
N ARG A 21 -1.54 5.93 8.88
CA ARG A 21 -0.77 6.97 9.59
C ARG A 21 -0.09 6.41 10.84
N LYS A 22 -0.79 5.59 11.63
CA LYS A 22 -0.22 4.97 12.83
C LYS A 22 0.92 4.00 12.48
N VAL A 23 0.72 3.19 11.45
CA VAL A 23 1.74 2.23 10.97
C VAL A 23 2.96 2.97 10.42
N GLN A 24 2.77 4.03 9.62
CA GLN A 24 3.85 4.87 9.10
C GLN A 24 4.71 5.46 10.22
N ILE A 25 4.09 6.02 11.25
CA ILE A 25 4.79 6.57 12.42
C ILE A 25 5.63 5.48 13.10
N GLY A 26 5.05 4.30 13.32
CA GLY A 26 5.78 3.19 13.93
C GLY A 26 7.01 2.75 13.12
N PHE A 27 6.88 2.68 11.79
CA PHE A 27 8.04 2.40 10.92
C PHE A 27 9.08 3.51 10.95
N ASP A 28 8.67 4.78 10.96
CA ASP A 28 9.59 5.92 11.02
C ASP A 28 10.39 5.94 12.33
N GLU A 29 9.72 5.71 13.46
CA GLU A 29 10.35 5.62 14.78
C GLU A 29 11.35 4.47 14.82
N TYR A 30 10.94 3.28 14.39
CA TYR A 30 11.81 2.11 14.31
C TYR A 30 13.02 2.35 13.39
N GLN A 31 12.81 2.96 12.21
CA GLN A 31 13.88 3.27 11.27
C GLN A 31 14.90 4.25 11.87
N LYS A 32 14.43 5.28 12.56
CA LYS A 32 15.28 6.30 13.22
C LYS A 32 16.04 5.75 14.41
N GLU A 33 15.45 4.82 15.16
CA GLU A 33 16.07 4.21 16.34
C GLU A 33 17.14 3.18 15.96
N CYS A 34 16.85 2.32 14.99
CA CYS A 34 17.65 1.13 14.75
C CYS A 34 18.58 1.21 13.53
N PHE A 35 18.40 2.19 12.64
CA PHE A 35 19.12 2.24 11.36
C PHE A 35 19.71 3.61 11.06
N VAL A 36 20.70 3.62 10.17
CA VAL A 36 21.27 4.86 9.66
C VAL A 36 20.26 5.57 8.76
N SER A 37 20.22 6.89 8.86
CA SER A 37 19.37 7.71 7.98
C SER A 37 19.76 7.49 6.51
N ARG A 38 18.74 7.39 5.66
CA ARG A 38 18.86 7.21 4.20
C ARG A 38 17.93 8.19 3.48
N PRO A 39 18.33 8.70 2.31
CA PRO A 39 17.49 9.59 1.52
C PRO A 39 16.37 8.79 0.83
N SER A 40 15.32 9.49 0.39
CA SER A 40 14.17 8.87 -0.29
C SER A 40 14.55 8.06 -1.54
N GLU A 41 15.60 8.46 -2.25
CA GLU A 41 16.12 7.83 -3.45
C GLU A 41 16.63 6.41 -3.17
N PHE A 42 17.23 6.20 -1.99
CA PHE A 42 17.66 4.88 -1.55
C PHE A 42 16.45 3.96 -1.37
N PHE A 43 15.46 4.40 -0.60
CA PHE A 43 14.25 3.63 -0.36
C PHE A 43 13.42 3.40 -1.62
N CYS A 44 13.47 4.32 -2.59
CA CYS A 44 12.83 4.12 -3.89
C CYS A 44 13.46 2.96 -4.67
N LEU A 45 14.79 2.80 -4.60
CA LEU A 45 15.48 1.69 -5.24
C LEU A 45 15.24 0.38 -4.50
N GLU A 46 15.20 0.42 -3.17
CA GLU A 46 14.83 -0.73 -2.32
C GLU A 46 13.42 -1.21 -2.65
N LEU A 47 12.43 -0.31 -2.66
CA LEU A 47 11.05 -0.61 -3.06
C LEU A 47 10.96 -1.28 -4.45
N ASN A 48 11.75 -0.81 -5.42
CA ASN A 48 11.79 -1.43 -6.74
C ASN A 48 12.45 -2.83 -6.71
N GLY A 49 13.42 -3.05 -5.82
CA GLY A 49 14.00 -4.35 -5.54
C GLY A 49 12.92 -5.33 -5.04
N GLU A 50 12.27 -4.99 -3.93
CA GLU A 50 11.27 -5.85 -3.29
C GLU A 50 10.07 -6.14 -4.20
N ALA A 51 9.59 -5.12 -4.93
CA ALA A 51 8.52 -5.31 -5.92
C ALA A 51 8.97 -6.24 -7.07
N GLY A 52 10.25 -6.18 -7.44
CA GLY A 52 10.86 -7.07 -8.42
C GLY A 52 10.96 -8.52 -7.92
N GLU A 53 11.24 -8.74 -6.64
CA GLU A 53 11.27 -10.07 -6.02
C GLU A 53 9.87 -10.70 -5.99
N LEU A 54 8.87 -9.93 -5.56
CA LEU A 54 7.46 -10.33 -5.61
C LEU A 54 7.02 -10.68 -7.05
N ALA A 55 7.34 -9.82 -8.03
CA ALA A 55 7.04 -10.09 -9.43
C ALA A 55 7.75 -11.35 -9.96
N ASN A 56 8.96 -11.64 -9.46
CA ASN A 56 9.72 -12.81 -9.87
C ASN A 56 9.13 -14.11 -9.33
N ILE A 57 8.60 -14.14 -8.10
CA ILE A 57 7.90 -15.33 -7.59
C ILE A 57 6.58 -15.57 -8.33
N GLU A 58 5.83 -14.52 -8.66
CA GLU A 58 4.63 -14.63 -9.49
C GLU A 58 4.94 -15.19 -10.89
N LYS A 59 6.00 -14.68 -11.53
CA LYS A 59 6.48 -15.21 -12.80
C LYS A 59 6.83 -16.71 -12.72
N LYS A 60 7.32 -17.20 -11.58
CA LYS A 60 7.61 -18.64 -11.40
C LYS A 60 6.32 -19.45 -11.34
N VAL A 61 5.31 -18.99 -10.61
CA VAL A 61 3.97 -19.62 -10.57
C VAL A 61 3.32 -19.62 -11.94
N TRP A 62 3.39 -18.51 -12.66
CA TRP A 62 2.88 -18.44 -14.02
C TRP A 62 3.54 -19.45 -14.97
N LYS A 63 4.81 -19.79 -14.73
CA LYS A 63 5.54 -20.86 -15.45
C LYS A 63 5.27 -22.27 -14.94
N GLY A 64 4.28 -22.45 -14.06
CA GLY A 64 3.89 -23.74 -13.51
C GLY A 64 4.77 -24.25 -12.38
N LYS A 65 5.60 -23.40 -11.75
CA LYS A 65 6.35 -23.79 -10.55
C LYS A 65 5.47 -23.68 -9.31
N GLU A 66 5.56 -24.69 -8.44
CA GLU A 66 5.01 -24.60 -7.10
C GLU A 66 5.92 -23.74 -6.22
N ILE A 67 5.34 -22.73 -5.56
CA ILE A 67 6.03 -21.82 -4.66
C ILE A 67 5.27 -21.82 -3.33
N PRO A 68 5.93 -22.03 -2.19
CA PRO A 68 5.29 -21.96 -0.88
C PRO A 68 4.61 -20.61 -0.64
N HIS A 69 3.41 -20.61 -0.04
CA HIS A 69 2.65 -19.38 0.21
C HIS A 69 3.42 -18.36 1.07
N GLU A 70 4.18 -18.84 2.05
CA GLU A 70 5.07 -18.04 2.92
C GLU A 70 6.04 -17.14 2.13
N LYS A 71 6.41 -17.51 0.90
CA LYS A 71 7.25 -16.66 0.06
C LYS A 71 6.49 -15.41 -0.40
N PHE A 72 5.22 -15.54 -0.77
CA PHE A 72 4.40 -14.38 -1.12
C PHE A 72 4.18 -13.45 0.07
N GLU A 73 3.95 -14.02 1.25
CA GLU A 73 3.78 -13.25 2.48
C GLU A 73 5.04 -12.45 2.81
N SER A 74 6.23 -13.08 2.68
CA SER A 74 7.52 -12.41 2.89
C SER A 74 7.72 -11.26 1.91
N GLU A 75 7.66 -11.51 0.60
CA GLU A 75 7.92 -10.46 -0.39
C GLU A 75 6.89 -9.32 -0.32
N ALA A 76 5.63 -9.64 0.00
CA ALA A 76 4.59 -8.61 0.18
C ALA A 76 4.85 -7.74 1.43
N ALA A 77 5.37 -8.33 2.51
CA ALA A 77 5.78 -7.59 3.69
C ALA A 77 6.97 -6.68 3.39
N ASP A 78 7.97 -7.18 2.66
CA ASP A 78 9.15 -6.41 2.27
C ASP A 78 8.77 -5.20 1.40
N VAL A 79 7.86 -5.38 0.43
CA VAL A 79 7.29 -4.28 -0.37
C VAL A 79 6.59 -3.24 0.52
N LEU A 80 5.79 -3.67 1.49
CA LEU A 80 5.10 -2.74 2.39
C LEU A 80 6.08 -1.93 3.24
N ILE A 81 7.10 -2.59 3.80
CA ILE A 81 8.12 -1.94 4.63
C ILE A 81 8.89 -0.90 3.79
N ALA A 82 9.36 -1.29 2.61
CA ALA A 82 10.09 -0.40 1.71
C ALA A 82 9.23 0.81 1.29
N LEU A 83 7.94 0.60 1.02
CA LEU A 83 7.01 1.68 0.69
C LEU A 83 6.83 2.65 1.87
N MET A 84 6.67 2.14 3.09
CA MET A 84 6.52 2.95 4.30
C MET A 84 7.75 3.83 4.51
N ASN A 85 8.95 3.24 4.44
CA ASN A 85 10.21 3.95 4.58
C ASN A 85 10.40 5.01 3.49
N TYR A 86 10.06 4.68 2.24
CA TYR A 86 10.08 5.65 1.15
C TYR A 86 9.15 6.84 1.42
N CYS A 87 7.90 6.56 1.80
CA CYS A 87 6.92 7.61 2.09
C CYS A 87 7.38 8.50 3.25
N ASN A 88 7.91 7.91 4.33
CA ASN A 88 8.43 8.66 5.48
C ASN A 88 9.62 9.55 5.06
N ALA A 89 10.58 9.02 4.32
CA ALA A 89 11.74 9.78 3.85
C ALA A 89 11.39 10.86 2.79
N LYS A 90 10.21 10.77 2.18
CA LYS A 90 9.67 11.75 1.21
C LYS A 90 8.62 12.69 1.82
N ASP A 91 8.39 12.61 3.12
CA ASP A 91 7.35 13.36 3.83
C ASP A 91 5.93 13.16 3.25
N VAL A 92 5.64 11.95 2.76
CA VAL A 92 4.33 11.56 2.23
C VAL A 92 3.47 10.94 3.32
N ASN A 93 2.34 11.57 3.60
CA ASN A 93 1.26 10.95 4.38
C ASN A 93 0.51 9.93 3.51
N LEU A 94 0.93 8.66 3.59
CA LEU A 94 0.39 7.57 2.77
C LEU A 94 -1.09 7.32 3.10
N GLY A 95 -1.46 7.39 4.37
CA GLY A 95 -2.86 7.23 4.79
C GLY A 95 -3.79 8.22 4.10
N GLN A 96 -3.44 9.51 4.12
CA GLN A 96 -4.21 10.54 3.43
C GLN A 96 -4.18 10.36 1.91
N ALA A 97 -3.00 10.08 1.33
CA ALA A 97 -2.87 9.88 -0.11
C ALA A 97 -3.73 8.73 -0.64
N VAL A 98 -3.78 7.60 0.09
CA VAL A 98 -4.64 6.46 -0.28
C VAL A 98 -6.12 6.81 -0.09
N SER A 99 -6.48 7.49 1.01
CA SER A 99 -7.84 7.99 1.24
C SER A 99 -8.34 8.87 0.08
N ASP A 100 -7.55 9.86 -0.33
CA ASP A 100 -7.88 10.75 -1.44
C ASP A 100 -7.98 9.99 -2.76
N LYS A 101 -7.07 9.04 -2.99
CA LYS A 101 -7.09 8.22 -4.21
C LYS A 101 -8.33 7.33 -4.28
N LEU A 102 -8.72 6.74 -3.15
CA LEU A 102 -9.96 5.97 -3.02
C LEU A 102 -11.19 6.84 -3.37
N GLN A 103 -11.22 8.12 -2.96
CA GLN A 103 -12.30 9.07 -3.31
C GLN A 103 -12.40 9.32 -4.80
N GLN A 104 -11.27 9.53 -5.46
CA GLN A 104 -11.23 9.69 -6.91
C GLN A 104 -11.72 8.43 -7.64
N ILE A 105 -11.31 7.25 -7.19
CA ILE A 105 -11.73 5.97 -7.78
C ILE A 105 -13.25 5.80 -7.65
N GLU A 106 -13.82 6.07 -6.47
CA GLU A 106 -15.26 5.92 -6.25
C GLU A 106 -16.08 6.93 -7.07
N GLN A 107 -15.64 8.19 -7.13
CA GLN A 107 -16.28 9.20 -7.99
C GLN A 107 -16.29 8.76 -9.45
N LYS A 108 -15.16 8.24 -9.96
CA LYS A 108 -15.06 7.72 -11.33
C LYS A 108 -15.99 6.53 -11.55
N ARG A 109 -16.03 5.57 -10.61
CA ARG A 109 -16.92 4.40 -10.67
C ARG A 109 -18.39 4.80 -10.71
N LEU A 110 -18.79 5.79 -9.93
CA LEU A 110 -20.17 6.31 -9.93
C LEU A 110 -20.52 7.02 -11.25
N ALA A 111 -19.61 7.81 -11.80
CA ALA A 111 -19.81 8.49 -13.08
C ALA A 111 -19.96 7.49 -14.24
N LEU A 112 -19.08 6.49 -14.35
CA LEU A 112 -19.18 5.44 -15.37
C LEU A 112 -20.49 4.66 -15.25
N LYS A 113 -20.90 4.33 -14.03
CA LYS A 113 -22.19 3.67 -13.79
C LYS A 113 -23.39 4.50 -14.24
N GLN A 114 -23.33 5.84 -14.10
CA GLN A 114 -24.38 6.73 -14.61
C GLN A 114 -24.45 6.72 -16.14
N ASN A 115 -23.32 6.44 -16.81
CA ASN A 115 -23.21 6.34 -18.26
C ASN A 115 -23.47 4.91 -18.80
N ASN A 116 -23.81 3.94 -17.94
CA ASN A 116 -23.86 2.50 -18.27
C ASN A 116 -22.52 1.93 -18.80
N GLU A 117 -21.41 2.47 -18.32
CA GLU A 117 -20.05 2.02 -18.63
C GLU A 117 -19.46 1.25 -17.42
N GLU A 118 -18.55 0.30 -17.69
CA GLU A 118 -17.83 -0.45 -16.66
C GLU A 118 -16.47 0.19 -16.33
N TYR A 119 -15.99 0.00 -15.09
CA TYR A 119 -14.76 0.60 -14.56
C TYR A 119 -13.50 -0.11 -15.04
#